data_AF-A0A4Q2DY31-F1
#
_entry.id   AF-A0A4Q2DY31-F1
#
_cell.length_a   1.000
_cell.length_b   1.000
_cell.length_c   1.000
_cell.angle_alpha   90.00
_cell.angle_beta   90.00
_cell.angle_gamma   90.00
#
_symmetry.space_group_name_H-M   'P 1'
#
loop_
_entity.id
_entity.type
_entity.pdbx_description
1 polymer ?
#
loop_
_entity_poly.entity_id
_entity_poly.type
_entity_poly.pdbx_seq_one_letter_code
_entity_poly.pdbx_strand_id
1 'polypeptide(L)'
;MLHKLVHTKLLSGSLNSELDMTGAERKKAMAGRIRELTGEVKLGKGENVVRAEEHRRASKRVREGLAEKKKERQKQQLEEVCVFLFLDYRFLNSVQAKNLGNYHPALKKLFEGTSKAPSRTRERGLKMGVGKFKKGSLMLKKEDIQKIQGGPQPSRKGSGKRR
;
A
#
# COMPACT_ATOMS: atom_id res chain seq x y z
N MET A 1 12.65 -27.25 2.70
CA MET A 1 12.29 -26.79 4.06
C MET A 1 13.38 -25.94 4.71
N LEU A 2 14.66 -26.32 4.61
CA LEU A 2 15.81 -25.61 5.20
C LEU A 2 15.83 -24.09 4.90
N HIS A 3 15.60 -23.68 3.66
CA HIS A 3 15.57 -22.27 3.24
C HIS A 3 14.56 -21.43 4.05
N LYS A 4 13.39 -21.97 4.40
CA LYS A 4 12.38 -21.25 5.22
C LYS A 4 12.86 -21.04 6.66
N LEU A 5 13.60 -21.99 7.22
CA LEU A 5 14.14 -21.91 8.58
C LEU A 5 15.31 -20.92 8.68
N VAL A 6 16.14 -20.84 7.65
CA VAL A 6 17.23 -19.84 7.55
C VAL A 6 16.66 -18.42 7.47
N HIS A 7 15.61 -18.19 6.67
CA HIS A 7 15.00 -16.86 6.52
C HIS A 7 14.11 -16.40 7.68
N THR A 8 13.52 -17.34 8.42
CA THR A 8 12.66 -17.01 9.57
C THR A 8 13.45 -16.81 10.87
N LYS A 9 14.75 -17.15 10.91
CA LYS A 9 15.63 -17.01 12.08
C LYS A 9 15.01 -17.53 13.38
N LEU A 10 14.13 -18.53 13.29
CA LEU A 10 13.39 -19.07 14.44
C LEU A 10 14.31 -19.66 15.50
N LEU A 11 15.40 -20.30 15.05
CA LEU A 11 16.42 -20.87 15.93
C LEU A 11 17.40 -19.80 16.45
N SER A 12 17.65 -18.73 15.67
CA SER A 12 18.56 -17.65 16.09
C SER A 12 17.97 -16.77 17.19
N GLY A 13 16.64 -16.63 17.28
CA GLY A 13 15.99 -15.85 18.34
C GLY A 13 16.00 -16.53 19.73
N SER A 14 16.20 -17.85 19.80
CA SER A 14 16.40 -18.56 21.07
C SER A 14 17.88 -18.77 21.42
N LEU A 15 18.77 -18.76 20.42
CA LEU A 15 20.21 -18.99 20.60
C LEU A 15 21.03 -17.71 20.71
N ASN A 16 20.56 -16.57 20.19
CA ASN A 16 21.28 -15.30 20.30
C ASN A 16 20.74 -14.48 21.48
N SER A 17 21.32 -14.71 22.66
CA SER A 17 21.16 -13.86 23.85
C SER A 17 21.72 -12.44 23.66
N GLU A 18 22.46 -12.18 22.59
CA GLU A 18 23.04 -10.88 22.22
C GLU A 18 22.02 -9.88 21.67
N LEU A 19 20.81 -10.34 21.32
CA LEU A 19 19.70 -9.43 21.05
C LEU A 19 19.01 -9.20 22.39
N ASP A 20 19.28 -8.04 23.02
CA ASP A 20 18.66 -7.54 24.26
C ASP A 20 17.14 -7.28 24.10
N MET A 21 16.40 -8.27 23.62
CA MET A 21 14.96 -8.24 23.49
C MET A 21 14.33 -8.60 24.82
N THR A 22 13.32 -7.82 25.20
CA THR A 22 12.50 -8.15 26.36
C THR A 22 11.75 -9.47 26.14
N GLY A 23 11.44 -10.19 27.22
CA GLY A 23 10.73 -11.47 27.12
C GLY A 23 9.37 -11.35 26.39
N ALA A 24 8.72 -10.20 26.49
CA ALA A 24 7.47 -9.91 25.77
C ALA A 24 7.70 -9.77 24.25
N GLU A 25 8.75 -9.07 23.84
CA GLU A 25 9.12 -8.93 22.43
C GLU A 25 9.52 -10.28 21.83
N ARG A 26 10.28 -11.08 22.57
CA ARG A 26 10.68 -12.44 22.15
C ARG A 26 9.46 -13.32 21.85
N LYS A 27 8.45 -13.31 22.74
CA LYS A 27 7.20 -14.07 22.54
C LYS A 27 6.45 -13.62 21.29
N LYS A 28 6.37 -12.32 21.03
CA LYS A 28 5.70 -11.76 19.84
C LYS A 28 6.45 -12.05 18.54
N ALA A 29 7.77 -11.94 18.57
CA ALA A 29 8.63 -12.31 17.46
C ALA A 29 8.46 -13.79 17.12
N MET A 30 8.51 -14.68 18.12
CA MET A 30 8.29 -16.13 17.93
C MET A 30 6.91 -16.44 17.34
N ALA A 31 5.84 -15.87 17.92
CA ALA A 31 4.48 -16.06 17.40
C ALA A 31 4.34 -15.59 15.94
N GLY A 32 4.96 -14.45 15.60
CA GLY A 32 5.00 -13.94 14.24
C GLY A 32 5.73 -14.87 13.27
N ARG A 33 6.88 -15.41 13.68
CA ARG A 33 7.67 -16.34 12.86
C ARG A 33 7.01 -17.70 12.68
N ILE A 34 6.25 -18.19 13.66
CA ILE A 34 5.43 -19.40 13.50
C ILE A 34 4.41 -19.19 12.37
N ARG A 35 3.72 -18.04 12.32
CA ARG A 35 2.77 -17.72 11.22
C ARG A 35 3.44 -17.56 9.86
N GLU A 36 4.72 -17.20 9.82
CA GLU A 36 5.49 -17.18 8.58
C GLU A 36 5.82 -18.60 8.10
N LEU A 37 6.09 -19.55 9.02
CA LEU A 37 6.30 -20.95 8.66
C LEU A 37 5.03 -21.64 8.18
N THR A 38 3.89 -21.35 8.79
CA THR A 38 2.58 -21.88 8.35
C THR A 38 2.17 -21.32 6.97
N GLY A 39 2.84 -20.27 6.50
CA GLY A 39 2.61 -19.67 5.19
C GLY A 39 1.45 -18.66 5.16
N GLU A 40 0.85 -18.34 6.31
CA GLU A 40 -0.22 -17.35 6.43
C GLU A 40 0.27 -15.92 6.17
N VAL A 41 1.54 -15.66 6.49
CA VAL A 41 2.15 -14.33 6.38
C VAL A 41 3.47 -14.41 5.61
N LYS A 42 3.76 -13.38 4.81
CA LYS A 42 5.05 -13.25 4.11
C LYS A 42 6.20 -13.22 5.11
N LEU A 43 7.32 -13.85 4.74
CA LEU A 43 8.57 -13.86 5.51
C LEU A 43 8.96 -12.43 5.93
N GLY A 44 9.30 -12.25 7.21
CA GLY A 44 9.67 -10.97 7.82
C GLY A 44 8.51 -10.03 8.18
N LYS A 45 7.25 -10.41 7.95
CA LYS A 45 6.07 -9.58 8.29
C LYS A 45 5.19 -10.14 9.42
N GLY A 46 5.51 -11.34 9.92
CA GLY A 46 4.71 -12.05 10.93
C GLY A 46 4.57 -11.29 12.23
N GLU A 47 5.66 -10.73 12.76
CA GLU A 47 5.62 -9.97 14.02
C GLU A 47 4.72 -8.73 13.92
N ASN A 48 4.77 -8.03 12.79
CA ASN A 48 3.91 -6.87 12.54
C ASN A 48 2.42 -7.26 12.50
N VAL A 49 2.09 -8.45 12.01
CA VAL A 49 0.71 -8.96 12.00
C VAL A 49 0.25 -9.24 13.44
N VAL A 50 1.07 -9.91 14.25
CA VAL A 50 0.76 -10.18 15.66
C VAL A 50 0.54 -8.88 16.44
N ARG A 51 1.44 -7.90 16.30
CA ARG A 51 1.28 -6.58 16.93
C ARG A 51 0.03 -5.84 16.45
N ALA A 52 -0.31 -5.94 15.16
CA ALA A 52 -1.51 -5.31 14.62
C ALA A 52 -2.80 -5.94 15.19
N GLU A 53 -2.82 -7.25 15.39
CA GLU A 53 -3.95 -7.94 16.03
C GLU A 53 -4.12 -7.55 17.50
N GLU A 54 -3.03 -7.43 18.25
CA GLU A 54 -3.05 -6.91 19.63
C GLU A 54 -3.61 -5.49 19.66
N HIS A 55 -3.11 -4.60 18.79
CA HIS A 55 -3.59 -3.22 18.69
C HIS A 55 -5.06 -3.13 18.26
N ARG A 56 -5.56 -4.11 17.49
CA ARG A 56 -6.97 -4.19 17.11
C ARG A 56 -7.88 -4.53 18.28
N ARG A 57 -7.38 -5.25 19.30
CA ARG A 57 -8.12 -5.55 20.53
C ARG A 57 -8.16 -4.38 21.51
N ALA A 58 -7.26 -3.41 21.38
CA ALA A 58 -7.25 -2.21 22.22
C ALA A 58 -8.48 -1.32 21.96
N SER A 59 -8.84 -0.51 22.97
CA SER A 59 -9.92 0.47 22.90
C SER A 59 -9.65 1.54 21.83
N LYS A 60 -10.71 2.19 21.33
CA LYS A 60 -10.62 3.14 20.22
C LYS A 60 -9.60 4.26 20.49
N ARG A 61 -9.66 4.89 21.67
CA ARG A 61 -8.75 5.97 22.08
C ARG A 61 -7.29 5.54 22.05
N VAL A 62 -6.98 4.33 22.52
CA VAL A 62 -5.61 3.80 22.52
C VAL A 62 -5.13 3.53 21.09
N ARG A 63 -6.01 3.00 20.24
CA ARG A 63 -5.68 2.72 18.83
C ARG A 63 -5.37 3.99 18.04
N GLU A 64 -6.16 5.04 18.25
CA GLU A 64 -5.95 6.36 17.63
C GLU A 64 -4.64 6.97 18.11
N GLY A 65 -4.38 6.98 19.42
CA GLY A 65 -3.11 7.48 19.97
C GLY A 65 -1.88 6.71 19.49
N LEU A 66 -1.97 5.38 19.34
CA LEU A 66 -0.88 4.58 18.76
C LEU A 66 -0.64 4.91 17.28
N ALA A 67 -1.69 5.19 16.51
CA ALA A 67 -1.59 5.56 15.11
C ALA A 67 -0.98 6.97 14.94
N GLU A 68 -1.37 7.92 15.78
CA GLU A 68 -0.79 9.26 15.84
C GLU A 68 0.69 9.21 16.24
N LYS A 69 1.02 8.51 17.32
CA LYS A 69 2.42 8.33 17.76
C LYS A 69 3.28 7.60 16.73
N LYS A 70 2.69 6.75 15.89
CA LYS A 70 3.40 6.13 14.76
C LYS A 70 3.68 7.15 13.66
N LYS A 71 2.72 8.02 13.33
CA LYS A 71 2.90 9.11 12.35
C LYS A 71 3.93 10.13 12.85
N GLU A 72 3.89 10.50 14.11
CA GLU A 72 4.87 11.42 14.73
C GLU A 72 6.29 10.85 14.64
N ARG A 73 6.50 9.59 15.03
CA ARG A 73 7.81 8.94 14.87
C ARG A 73 8.27 8.87 13.40
N GLN A 74 7.36 8.65 12.46
CA GLN A 74 7.70 8.67 11.03
C GLN A 74 8.12 10.08 10.57
N LYS A 75 7.45 11.13 11.05
CA LYS A 75 7.85 12.52 10.79
C LYS A 75 9.19 12.85 11.43
N GLN A 76 9.38 12.49 12.70
CA GLN A 76 10.64 12.67 13.42
C GLN A 76 11.78 11.92 12.75
N GLN A 77 11.60 10.70 12.26
CA GLN A 77 12.66 10.01 11.51
C GLN A 77 13.01 10.71 10.20
N LEU A 78 12.05 11.33 9.52
CA LEU A 78 12.32 12.14 8.33
C LEU A 78 13.03 13.46 8.69
N GLU A 79 12.70 14.04 9.84
CA GLU A 79 13.28 15.29 10.35
C GLU A 79 14.65 15.07 10.99
N GLU A 80 14.88 14.01 11.77
CA GLU A 80 16.14 13.68 12.44
C GLU A 80 17.21 13.22 11.45
N VAL A 81 16.85 12.46 10.40
CA VAL A 81 17.76 12.24 9.27
C VAL A 81 18.11 13.57 8.58
N CYS A 82 17.23 14.57 8.65
CA CYS A 82 17.50 15.93 8.19
C CYS A 82 18.31 16.77 9.21
N VAL A 83 18.21 16.49 10.52
CA VAL A 83 18.87 17.23 11.61
C VAL A 83 20.24 16.67 11.97
N PHE A 84 20.49 15.37 11.78
CA PHE A 84 21.81 14.76 11.98
C PHE A 84 22.84 15.27 10.96
N LEU A 85 22.37 15.85 9.85
CA LEU A 85 23.19 16.55 8.86
C LEU A 85 23.30 18.07 9.14
N PHE A 86 22.70 18.57 10.23
CA PHE A 86 22.53 20.01 10.48
C PHE A 86 23.57 20.61 11.46
N LEU A 87 24.56 19.83 11.89
CA LEU A 87 25.78 20.39 12.47
C LEU A 87 26.78 20.88 11.41
N ASP A 88 26.51 20.63 10.13
CA ASP A 88 27.12 21.36 9.02
C ASP A 88 26.02 22.10 8.22
N TYR A 89 25.98 23.40 8.42
CA TYR A 89 25.34 24.40 7.56
C TYR A 89 23.81 24.55 7.56
N ARG A 90 23.43 25.62 8.25
CA ARG A 90 22.32 26.58 8.02
C ARG A 90 21.60 26.51 6.65
N PHE A 91 20.28 26.59 6.76
CA PHE A 91 19.36 27.32 5.87
C PHE A 91 18.99 26.62 4.53
N LEU A 92 17.88 25.85 4.51
CA LEU A 92 16.76 26.06 3.56
C LEU A 92 15.66 24.99 3.69
N ASN A 93 14.43 25.48 3.83
CA ASN A 93 13.20 24.70 3.74
C ASN A 93 13.02 24.03 2.36
N SER A 94 12.59 22.77 2.38
CA SER A 94 11.83 22.02 1.34
C SER A 94 12.51 21.49 0.06
N VAL A 95 13.78 21.80 -0.24
CA VAL A 95 14.37 21.42 -1.55
C VAL A 95 15.54 20.41 -1.45
N GLN A 96 16.22 20.27 -0.31
CA GLN A 96 17.54 19.62 -0.29
C GLN A 96 17.55 18.07 -0.25
N ALA A 97 16.44 17.40 0.08
CA ALA A 97 16.36 15.94 -0.01
C ALA A 97 16.38 15.40 -1.46
N LYS A 98 16.28 16.28 -2.47
CA LYS A 98 16.38 15.92 -3.89
C LYS A 98 17.80 16.01 -4.45
N ASN A 99 18.72 16.72 -3.80
CA ASN A 99 20.03 17.07 -4.38
C ASN A 99 21.24 16.31 -3.81
N LEU A 100 21.08 15.49 -2.76
CA LEU A 100 22.20 14.72 -2.16
C LEU A 100 22.60 13.45 -2.95
N GLY A 101 22.18 13.30 -4.20
CA GLY A 101 22.57 12.16 -5.05
C GLY A 101 22.05 10.77 -4.63
N ASN A 102 21.52 10.61 -3.41
CA ASN A 102 21.02 9.34 -2.87
C ASN A 102 19.52 9.08 -3.16
N TYR A 103 19.00 9.64 -4.25
CA TYR A 103 17.61 9.38 -4.67
C TYR A 103 17.53 8.04 -5.42
N HIS A 104 17.72 6.91 -4.73
CA HIS A 104 17.39 5.62 -5.33
C HIS A 104 15.89 5.35 -5.15
N PRO A 105 15.10 5.15 -6.22
CA PRO A 105 13.65 4.89 -6.12
C PRO A 105 13.30 3.63 -5.31
N ALA A 106 14.28 2.80 -4.95
CA ALA A 106 14.13 1.64 -4.08
C ALA A 106 14.08 2.04 -2.60
N LEU A 107 14.91 2.99 -2.18
CA LEU A 107 14.93 3.52 -0.82
C LEU A 107 13.67 4.36 -0.54
N LYS A 108 13.22 5.16 -1.52
CA LYS A 108 11.94 5.87 -1.44
C LYS A 108 10.77 4.92 -1.14
N LYS A 109 10.69 3.76 -1.82
CA LYS A 109 9.61 2.78 -1.61
C LYS A 109 9.60 2.16 -0.21
N LEU A 110 10.75 2.08 0.46
CA LEU A 110 10.84 1.56 1.83
C LEU A 110 10.25 2.55 2.84
N PHE A 111 10.45 3.86 2.62
CA PHE A 111 9.91 4.92 3.49
C PHE A 111 8.49 5.37 3.11
N GLU A 112 8.13 5.29 1.82
CA GLU A 112 6.80 5.59 1.30
C GLU A 112 5.78 4.45 1.56
N GLY A 113 6.26 3.30 2.08
CA GLY A 113 5.53 2.04 2.26
C GLY A 113 4.40 2.01 3.30
N THR A 114 3.81 3.14 3.68
CA THR A 114 2.61 3.15 4.57
C THR A 114 1.40 3.87 3.99
N SER A 115 1.55 4.64 2.91
CA SER A 115 0.39 5.18 2.19
C SER A 115 -0.02 4.18 1.10
N LYS A 116 -0.91 3.24 1.45
CA LYS A 116 -1.71 2.60 0.40
C LYS A 116 -2.46 3.72 -0.31
N ALA A 117 -2.06 4.06 -1.53
CA ALA A 117 -2.83 4.96 -2.37
C ALA A 117 -4.26 4.42 -2.40
N PRO A 118 -5.29 5.24 -2.11
CA PRO A 118 -6.66 4.76 -2.15
C PRO A 118 -6.92 4.30 -3.59
N SER A 119 -7.10 2.99 -3.79
CA SER A 119 -7.45 2.41 -5.09
C SER A 119 -8.89 2.73 -5.50
N ARG A 120 -9.46 3.81 -4.95
CA ARG A 120 -10.85 4.18 -5.18
C ARG A 120 -10.93 4.80 -6.57
N THR A 121 -11.37 3.99 -7.52
CA THR A 121 -11.77 4.48 -8.84
C THR A 121 -12.81 5.57 -8.65
N ARG A 122 -12.59 6.74 -9.25
CA ARG A 122 -13.54 7.86 -9.23
C ARG A 122 -14.92 7.38 -9.68
N GLU A 123 -15.92 7.68 -8.87
CA GLU A 123 -17.32 7.46 -9.24
C GLU A 123 -17.64 8.34 -10.45
N ARG A 124 -17.96 7.68 -11.57
CA ARG A 124 -18.48 8.34 -12.76
C ARG A 124 -19.98 8.43 -12.50
N GLY A 125 -20.50 9.62 -12.22
CA GLY A 125 -21.91 9.85 -11.89
C GLY A 125 -22.90 9.37 -12.96
N LEU A 126 -24.16 9.80 -12.86
CA LEU A 126 -25.23 9.38 -13.78
C LEU A 126 -24.84 9.63 -15.25
N LYS A 127 -24.96 8.58 -16.07
CA LYS A 127 -24.63 8.62 -17.50
C LYS A 127 -25.89 8.94 -18.32
N MET A 128 -25.74 9.72 -19.38
CA MET A 128 -26.83 10.26 -20.18
C MET A 128 -27.51 9.28 -21.17
N GLY A 129 -27.18 7.98 -21.17
CA GLY A 129 -27.86 6.96 -21.99
C GLY A 129 -27.74 7.08 -23.52
N VAL A 130 -27.27 8.20 -24.07
CA VAL A 130 -27.18 8.47 -25.51
C VAL A 130 -25.76 8.82 -25.94
N GLY A 131 -25.28 8.17 -27.00
CA GLY A 131 -24.01 8.49 -27.66
C GLY A 131 -22.77 8.50 -26.77
N LYS A 132 -21.69 9.09 -27.27
CA LYS A 132 -20.43 9.29 -26.54
C LYS A 132 -20.08 10.77 -26.52
N PHE A 133 -20.09 11.37 -25.32
CA PHE A 133 -19.61 12.74 -25.15
C PHE A 133 -18.08 12.75 -25.03
N LYS A 134 -17.41 13.48 -25.92
CA LYS A 134 -15.95 13.64 -25.90
C LYS A 134 -15.59 15.07 -26.29
N LYS A 135 -14.75 15.73 -25.50
CA LYS A 135 -14.22 17.09 -25.77
C LYS A 135 -15.30 18.15 -26.08
N GLY A 136 -16.42 18.15 -25.34
CA GLY A 136 -17.49 19.12 -25.53
C GLY A 136 -18.48 18.79 -26.65
N SER A 137 -18.25 17.71 -27.41
CA SER A 137 -19.13 17.29 -28.51
C SER A 137 -19.78 15.94 -28.23
N LEU A 138 -21.07 15.83 -28.54
CA LEU A 138 -21.80 14.57 -28.48
C LEU A 138 -21.66 13.82 -29.81
N MET A 139 -21.02 12.65 -29.77
CA MET A 139 -20.90 11.77 -30.93
C MET A 139 -22.06 10.77 -30.93
N LEU A 140 -22.94 10.87 -31.92
CA LEU A 140 -24.06 9.96 -32.14
C LEU A 140 -23.71 8.95 -33.24
N LYS A 141 -24.03 7.67 -33.03
CA LYS A 141 -23.94 6.67 -34.11
C LYS A 141 -25.19 6.74 -34.97
N LYS A 142 -25.06 6.33 -36.24
CA LYS A 142 -26.21 6.20 -37.16
C LYS A 142 -27.32 5.30 -36.58
N GLU A 143 -26.93 4.24 -35.86
CA GLU A 143 -27.84 3.35 -35.14
C GLU A 143 -28.67 4.06 -34.06
N ASP A 144 -28.06 4.97 -33.30
CA ASP A 144 -28.74 5.71 -32.23
C ASP A 144 -29.74 6.72 -32.84
N ILE A 145 -29.38 7.32 -33.97
CA ILE A 145 -30.25 8.22 -34.74
C ILE A 145 -31.44 7.44 -35.33
N GLN A 146 -31.19 6.27 -35.92
CA GLN A 146 -32.23 5.42 -36.51
C GLN A 146 -33.25 4.91 -35.48
N LYS A 147 -32.79 4.56 -34.26
CA LYS A 147 -33.69 4.17 -33.16
C LYS A 147 -34.67 5.27 -32.78
N ILE A 148 -34.24 6.53 -32.84
CA ILE A 148 -35.10 7.69 -32.52
C ILE A 148 -36.01 8.03 -33.70
N GLN A 149 -35.53 7.88 -34.93
CA GLN A 149 -36.28 8.19 -36.15
C GLN A 149 -37.23 7.07 -36.62
N GLY A 150 -37.31 5.94 -35.88
CA GLY A 150 -38.22 4.83 -36.22
C GLY A 150 -37.86 4.08 -37.50
N GLY A 151 -36.63 4.19 -37.99
CA GLY A 151 -36.20 3.52 -39.23
C GLY A 151 -36.14 2.00 -39.08
N PRO A 152 -36.39 1.22 -40.16
CA PRO A 152 -36.40 -0.23 -40.10
C PRO A 152 -35.07 -0.75 -39.56
N GLN A 153 -35.10 -1.51 -38.46
CA GLN A 153 -33.92 -2.16 -37.91
C GLN A 153 -33.32 -3.08 -38.99
N PRO A 154 -32.04 -2.93 -39.37
CA PRO A 154 -31.38 -3.96 -40.15
C PRO A 154 -31.31 -5.21 -39.28
N SER A 155 -32.07 -6.24 -39.68
CA SER A 155 -32.07 -7.54 -39.04
C SER A 155 -30.62 -8.05 -38.97
N ARG A 156 -30.14 -8.31 -37.75
CA ARG A 156 -28.82 -8.90 -37.53
C ARG A 156 -28.82 -10.29 -38.17
N LYS A 157 -28.27 -10.38 -39.39
CA LYS A 157 -27.91 -11.64 -40.01
C LYS A 157 -26.85 -12.29 -39.11
N GLY A 158 -27.26 -13.35 -38.40
CA GLY A 158 -26.39 -14.10 -37.50
C GLY A 158 -25.16 -14.60 -38.25
N SER A 159 -24.01 -13.98 -37.97
CA SER A 159 -22.72 -14.48 -38.43
C SER A 159 -22.38 -15.70 -37.58
N GLY A 160 -22.52 -16.87 -38.22
CA GLY A 160 -22.25 -18.17 -37.64
C GLY A 160 -20.83 -18.28 -37.11
N LYS A 161 -20.74 -18.68 -35.85
CA LYS A 161 -19.52 -19.14 -35.21
C LYS A 161 -19.14 -20.49 -35.81
N ARG A 162 -18.14 -20.52 -36.72
CA ARG A 162 -17.43 -21.75 -37.06
C ARG A 162 -16.55 -22.14 -35.86
N ARG A 163 -16.53 -23.46 -35.63
CA ARG A 163 -15.87 -24.20 -34.55
C ARG A 163 -14.39 -23.87 -34.43
#